data_AF-A0A1B6EM27-F1
#
_entry.id   AF-A0A1B6EM27-F1
#
_cell.length_a   1.000
_cell.length_b   1.000
_cell.length_c   1.000
_cell.angle_alpha   90.00
_cell.angle_beta   90.00
_cell.angle_gamma   90.00
#
_symmetry.space_group_name_H-M   'P 1'
#
loop_
_entity.id
_entity.type
_entity.pdbx_description
1 polymer ?
#
loop_
_entity_poly.entity_id
_entity_poly.type
_entity_poly.pdbx_seq_one_letter_code
_entity_poly.pdbx_strand_id
1 'polypeptide(L)'
;MGPRNKGSIIRRTDLDKTPISEIFRGQLRSRVHRYGDQVTDNVQPFFTLPLYIEKANTVIEAIELMTNKEPIEGMTCSKTNREVEAWQQVSIEELPLVLV
;
A
#
# COMPACT_ATOMS: atom_id res chain seq x y z
N MET A 1 21.97 6.21 12.46
CA MET A 1 21.67 4.76 12.47
C MET A 1 21.88 4.25 13.89
N GLY A 2 20.86 3.65 14.53
CA GLY A 2 20.85 3.30 15.96
C GLY A 2 20.56 1.82 16.24
N PRO A 3 20.68 1.35 17.50
CA PRO A 3 20.92 -0.07 17.83
C PRO A 3 19.71 -1.03 17.69
N ARG A 4 18.63 -0.62 17.04
CA ARG A 4 17.44 -1.44 16.83
C ARG A 4 16.95 -1.30 15.39
N ASN A 5 17.73 -1.83 14.45
CA ASN A 5 17.39 -2.00 13.03
C ASN A 5 16.17 -2.93 12.84
N LYS A 6 15.00 -2.53 13.33
CA LYS A 6 13.71 -3.02 12.83
C LYS A 6 13.43 -2.28 11.51
N GLY A 7 14.23 -2.54 10.48
CA GLY A 7 13.94 -2.03 9.13
C GLY A 7 12.56 -2.56 8.69
N SER A 8 11.86 -1.91 7.76
CA SER A 8 10.74 -2.56 7.07
C SER A 8 11.27 -3.38 5.91
N ILE A 9 10.61 -4.50 5.59
CA ILE A 9 10.90 -5.23 4.34
C ILE A 9 10.15 -4.48 3.24
N ILE A 10 10.87 -3.92 2.27
CA ILE A 10 10.27 -3.20 1.14
C ILE A 10 10.48 -4.03 -0.12
N ARG A 11 9.39 -4.41 -0.78
CA ARG A 11 9.40 -4.93 -2.15
C ARG A 11 8.98 -3.82 -3.08
N ARG A 12 9.66 -3.69 -4.21
CA ARG A 12 9.33 -2.71 -5.24
C ARG A 12 9.23 -3.41 -6.58
N THR A 13 8.20 -3.09 -7.34
CA THR A 13 8.03 -3.51 -8.72
C THR A 13 8.38 -2.33 -9.61
N ASP A 14 9.43 -2.47 -10.41
CA ASP A 14 9.81 -1.46 -11.37
C ASP A 14 9.19 -1.77 -12.74
N LEU A 15 8.92 -0.71 -13.51
CA LEU A 15 8.34 -0.79 -14.84
C LEU A 15 9.22 0.01 -15.81
N ASP A 16 9.42 -0.53 -17.01
CA ASP A 16 10.23 0.12 -18.04
C ASP A 16 9.66 1.49 -18.43
N LYS A 17 10.56 2.38 -18.81
CA LYS A 17 10.19 3.71 -19.29
C LYS A 17 9.62 3.62 -20.70
N THR A 18 8.36 3.96 -20.80
CA THR A 18 7.60 4.17 -22.04
C THR A 18 6.87 5.51 -21.97
N PRO A 19 6.49 6.12 -23.10
CA PRO A 19 5.70 7.35 -23.10
C PRO A 19 4.42 7.25 -22.25
N ILE A 20 3.78 6.07 -22.22
CA ILE A 20 2.60 5.82 -21.37
C ILE A 20 2.99 5.87 -19.89
N SER A 21 4.07 5.19 -19.50
CA SER A 21 4.54 5.20 -18.12
C SER A 21 5.09 6.54 -17.65
N GLU A 22 5.57 7.38 -18.55
CA GLU A 22 6.08 8.71 -18.17
C GLU A 22 4.94 9.68 -17.86
N ILE A 23 3.77 9.46 -18.44
CA ILE A 23 2.61 10.35 -18.27
C ILE A 23 1.68 9.85 -17.16
N PHE A 24 1.32 8.56 -17.20
CA PHE A 24 0.21 8.01 -16.42
C PHE A 24 0.64 7.12 -15.24
N ARG A 25 1.93 6.79 -15.12
CA ARG A 25 2.39 5.92 -14.02
C ARG A 25 2.51 6.72 -12.73
N GLY A 26 1.74 6.34 -11.72
CA GLY A 26 2.04 6.65 -10.33
C GLY A 26 2.63 5.43 -9.60
N GLN A 27 2.85 5.56 -8.30
CA GLN A 27 3.24 4.45 -7.42
C GLN A 27 2.28 4.37 -6.23
N LEU A 28 1.78 3.17 -5.93
CA LEU A 28 1.09 2.86 -4.69
C LEU A 28 2.03 2.12 -3.76
N ARG A 29 1.92 2.39 -2.46
CA ARG A 29 2.53 1.61 -1.39
C ARG A 29 1.43 0.90 -0.60
N SER A 30 1.45 -0.43 -0.62
CA SER A 30 0.66 -1.25 0.31
C SER A 30 1.54 -1.64 1.49
N ARG A 31 1.11 -1.29 2.71
CA ARG A 31 1.76 -1.63 3.97
C ARG A 31 0.93 -2.68 4.68
N VAL A 32 1.58 -3.77 5.08
CA VAL A 32 0.99 -4.78 5.97
C VAL A 32 1.78 -4.80 7.28
N HIS A 33 1.05 -4.64 8.37
CA HIS A 33 1.58 -4.74 9.73
C HIS A 33 0.95 -5.93 10.42
N ARG A 34 1.78 -6.76 11.06
CA ARG A 34 1.36 -7.89 11.89
C ARG A 34 1.87 -7.64 13.30
N TYR A 35 1.01 -7.79 14.30
CA TYR A 35 1.43 -7.57 15.69
C TYR A 35 2.59 -8.51 16.06
N GLY A 36 3.64 -7.95 16.65
CA GLY A 36 4.85 -8.70 17.05
C GLY A 36 5.85 -8.99 15.92
N ASP A 37 5.53 -8.63 14.67
CA ASP A 37 6.38 -8.89 13.50
C ASP A 37 6.87 -7.61 12.81
N GLN A 38 7.73 -7.80 11.80
CA GLN A 38 8.28 -6.72 10.99
C GLN A 38 7.25 -6.21 9.99
N VAL A 39 7.22 -4.89 9.78
CA VAL A 39 6.34 -4.28 8.76
C VAL A 39 6.84 -4.65 7.37
N THR A 40 5.90 -5.00 6.50
CA THR A 40 6.18 -5.31 5.09
C THR A 40 5.50 -4.29 4.20
N ASP A 41 6.26 -3.62 3.34
CA ASP A 41 5.78 -2.69 2.34
C ASP A 41 5.94 -3.29 0.93
N ASN A 42 4.96 -3.07 0.07
CA ASN A 42 5.01 -3.36 -1.36
C ASN A 42 4.72 -2.06 -2.13
N VAL A 43 5.68 -1.61 -2.94
CA VAL A 43 5.56 -0.46 -3.82
C VAL A 43 5.37 -0.96 -5.25
N GLN A 44 4.27 -0.57 -5.89
CA GLN A 44 3.91 -1.05 -7.22
C GLN A 44 3.37 0.09 -8.10
N PRO A 45 3.58 0.01 -9.42
CA PRO A 45 3.01 0.98 -10.35
C PRO A 45 1.49 0.90 -10.40
N PHE A 46 0.86 2.05 -10.63
CA PHE A 46 -0.54 2.14 -11.03
C PHE A 46 -0.70 3.10 -12.20
N PHE A 47 -1.77 2.93 -12.98
CA PHE A 47 -2.14 3.80 -14.11
C PHE A 47 -3.50 4.45 -13.95
N THR A 48 -4.32 3.92 -13.05
CA THR A 48 -5.63 4.43 -12.66
C THR A 48 -5.86 4.15 -11.18
N LEU A 49 -6.78 4.87 -10.53
CA LEU A 49 -7.19 4.58 -9.16
C LEU A 49 -8.58 3.92 -9.12
N PRO A 50 -8.71 2.71 -8.55
CA PRO A 50 -10.02 2.11 -8.33
C PRO A 50 -10.72 2.79 -7.15
N LEU A 51 -11.76 3.58 -7.43
CA LEU A 51 -12.52 4.31 -6.42
C LEU A 51 -13.86 3.62 -6.12
N TYR A 52 -14.17 3.44 -4.83
CA TYR A 52 -15.41 2.80 -4.37
C TYR A 52 -16.54 3.83 -4.24
N ILE A 53 -17.27 4.05 -5.33
CA ILE A 53 -18.35 5.06 -5.40
C ILE A 53 -19.61 4.67 -4.60
N GLU A 54 -19.82 3.38 -4.32
CA GLU A 54 -21.00 2.95 -3.55
C GLU A 54 -20.97 3.41 -2.08
N LYS A 55 -19.77 3.70 -1.56
CA LYS A 55 -19.54 4.06 -0.16
C LYS A 55 -19.12 5.51 0.04
N ALA A 56 -19.03 6.30 -1.04
CA ALA A 56 -18.55 7.67 -1.03
C ALA A 56 -19.52 8.61 -1.75
N ASN A 57 -19.70 9.81 -1.21
CA ASN A 57 -20.52 10.87 -1.80
C ASN A 57 -19.67 11.85 -2.62
N THR A 58 -18.35 11.85 -2.42
CA THR A 58 -17.40 12.71 -3.13
C THR A 58 -16.17 11.93 -3.58
N VAL A 59 -15.45 12.45 -4.57
CA VAL A 59 -14.17 11.86 -5.03
C VAL A 59 -13.14 11.83 -3.91
N ILE A 60 -13.12 12.86 -3.06
CA ILE A 60 -12.22 12.93 -1.90
C ILE A 60 -12.52 11.78 -0.94
N GLU A 61 -13.79 11.58 -0.57
CA GLU A 61 -14.21 10.46 0.26
C GLU A 61 -13.82 9.12 -0.34
N ALA A 62 -13.97 8.94 -1.66
CA ALA A 62 -13.62 7.68 -2.32
C ALA A 62 -12.10 7.39 -2.27
N ILE A 63 -11.27 8.44 -2.37
CA ILE A 63 -9.80 8.33 -2.23
C ILE A 63 -9.42 8.04 -0.77
N GLU A 64 -10.08 8.69 0.20
CA GLU A 64 -9.90 8.42 1.63
C GLU A 64 -10.25 6.96 1.95
N LEU A 65 -11.37 6.45 1.43
CA LEU A 65 -11.76 5.05 1.58
C LEU A 65 -10.71 4.09 1.02
N MET A 66 -10.16 4.37 -0.16
CA MET A 66 -9.10 3.54 -0.76
C MET A 66 -7.81 3.52 0.10
N THR A 67 -7.54 4.59 0.85
CA THR A 67 -6.30 4.75 1.63
C THR A 67 -6.45 4.47 3.12
N ASN A 68 -7.64 4.04 3.53
CA ASN A 68 -7.93 3.69 4.92
C ASN A 68 -7.17 2.44 5.36
N LYS A 69 -6.96 2.36 6.66
CA LYS A 69 -6.38 1.19 7.31
C LYS A 69 -7.47 0.16 7.54
N GLU A 70 -7.31 -1.01 6.93
CA GLU A 70 -8.26 -2.12 7.01
C GLU A 70 -7.70 -3.27 7.83
N PRO A 71 -8.46 -3.85 8.77
CA PRO A 71 -8.05 -5.05 9.48
C PRO A 71 -7.96 -6.25 8.53
N ILE A 72 -7.00 -7.14 8.76
CA ILE A 72 -6.85 -8.40 8.01
C ILE A 72 -6.99 -9.57 8.98
N GLU A 73 -7.94 -10.46 8.70
CA GLU A 73 -8.17 -11.69 9.47
C GLU A 73 -7.27 -12.83 9.02
N GLY A 74 -7.03 -13.82 9.89
CA GLY A 74 -6.31 -15.05 9.53
C GLY A 74 -4.79 -14.90 9.36
N MET A 75 -4.22 -13.76 9.74
CA MET A 75 -2.78 -13.53 9.64
C MET A 75 -2.04 -14.11 10.84
N THR A 76 -0.98 -14.89 10.58
CA THR A 76 -0.14 -15.46 11.64
C THR A 76 1.17 -14.71 11.83
N CYS A 77 1.70 -14.73 13.06
CA CYS A 77 3.05 -14.26 13.34
C CYS A 77 4.07 -15.33 12.91
N SER A 78 5.07 -14.92 12.14
CA SER A 78 6.11 -15.81 11.60
C SER A 78 6.92 -16.54 12.67
N LYS A 79 7.03 -15.97 13.87
CA LYS A 79 7.81 -16.55 14.99
C LYS A 79 7.02 -17.53 15.85
N THR A 80 5.75 -17.23 16.10
CA THR A 80 4.90 -18.00 17.03
C THR A 80 3.91 -18.90 16.32
N ASN A 81 3.71 -18.68 15.01
CA ASN A 81 2.71 -19.33 14.16
C ASN A 81 1.28 -19.26 14.73
N ARG A 82 1.02 -18.25 15.58
CA ARG A 82 -0.30 -17.95 16.12
C ARG A 82 -0.93 -16.83 15.34
N GLU A 83 -2.25 -16.84 15.27
CA GLU A 83 -3.02 -15.73 14.72
C GLU A 83 -2.77 -14.46 15.53
N VAL A 84 -2.56 -13.35 14.82
CA VAL A 84 -2.27 -12.05 15.40
C VAL A 84 -3.08 -10.98 14.70
N GLU A 85 -3.36 -9.90 15.42
CA GLU A 85 -3.96 -8.71 14.82
C GLU A 85 -3.05 -8.18 13.72
N ALA A 86 -3.63 -7.97 12.54
CA ALA A 86 -2.95 -7.41 11.39
C ALA A 86 -3.83 -6.37 10.70
N TRP A 87 -3.17 -5.45 10.01
CA TRP A 87 -3.85 -4.46 9.20
C TRP A 87 -3.07 -4.18 7.92
N GLN A 88 -3.81 -3.78 6.89
CA GLN A 88 -3.28 -3.28 5.64
C GLN A 88 -3.64 -1.81 5.45
N GLN A 89 -2.78 -1.06 4.79
CA GLN A 89 -3.09 0.28 4.32
C GLN A 89 -2.44 0.51 2.97
N VAL A 90 -3.18 1.12 2.05
CA VAL A 90 -2.64 1.60 0.77
C VAL A 90 -2.42 3.10 0.85
N SER A 91 -1.31 3.59 0.31
CA SER A 91 -1.04 5.02 0.15
C SER A 91 -0.50 5.32 -1.25
N ILE A 92 -0.72 6.54 -1.73
CA ILE A 92 -0.06 7.03 -2.95
C ILE A 92 1.36 7.43 -2.58
N GLU A 93 2.34 6.76 -3.17
CA GLU A 93 3.76 7.02 -2.99
C GLU A 93 4.28 8.09 -3.97
N GLU A 94 3.80 8.03 -5.21
CA GLU A 94 4.18 8.96 -6.28
C GLU A 94 2.94 9.22 -7.16
N LEU A 95 2.66 10.49 -7.45
CA LEU A 95 1.57 10.87 -8.34
C LEU A 95 2.04 10.87 -9.80
N PRO A 96 1.19 10.44 -10.76
CA PRO A 96 1.48 10.59 -12.18
C PRO A 96 1.37 12.06 -12.62
N LEU A 97 1.93 12.38 -13.79
CA LEU A 97 1.72 13.71 -14.42
C LEU A 97 0.26 13.93 -14.79
N VAL A 98 -0.41 12.87 -15.26
CA VAL A 98 -1.84 12.86 -15.53
C VAL A 98 -2.46 11.67 -14.80
N LEU A 99 -3.37 11.97 -13.88
CA LEU A 99 -4.16 10.96 -13.17
C LEU A 99 -5.43 10.65 -13.95
N VAL A 100 -5.76 9.36 -14.07
CA VAL A 100 -6.96 8.84 -14.74
C VAL A 100 -7.85 8.13 -13.75
#